data_AF-A0AAD5FA41-F1
#
_entry.id   AF-A0AAD5FA41-F1
#
_cell.length_a   1.000
_cell.length_b   1.000
_cell.length_c   1.000
_cell.angle_alpha   90.00
_cell.angle_beta   90.00
_cell.angle_gamma   90.00
#
_symmetry.space_group_name_H-M   'P 1'
#
loop_
_entity.id
_entity.type
_entity.pdbx_description
1 polymer ?
#
loop_
_entity_poly.entity_id
_entity_poly.type
_entity_poly.pdbx_seq_one_letter_code
_entity_poly.pdbx_strand_id
1 'polypeptide(L)'
;MVIRYFVKFSWGWNLLLLLPFIYLSNSYNRNLTFAFQRLASLVVATAIWYSCTEIFFYIENVIGVCYGDMQTVQDGLSSKAKCKTAGFFWEGFDISGHCFILSYSTLLIVEEMVPMLHLVQHYKNRPTFLDALYLALNAIAVIWVWMFACTSVYFHDMIQKFLGTSLGVLSWYLTYKFWYMKPFSPGLPPYQSDHKQHV
;
A
#
# COMPACT_ATOMS: atom_id res chain seq x y z
N MET A 1 -0.82 8.95 19.44
CA MET A 1 0.16 7.85 19.61
C MET A 1 -0.30 6.57 18.89
N VAL A 2 -1.48 6.03 19.21
CA VAL A 2 -2.03 4.78 18.65
C VAL A 2 -2.04 4.71 17.11
N ILE A 3 -2.50 5.76 16.43
CA ILE A 3 -2.58 5.79 14.95
C ILE A 3 -1.20 5.60 14.29
N ARG A 4 -0.15 6.23 14.83
CA ARG A 4 1.21 6.10 14.28
C ARG A 4 1.75 4.68 14.39
N TYR A 5 1.52 4.01 15.52
CA TYR A 5 1.94 2.62 15.70
C TYR A 5 1.15 1.68 14.79
N PHE A 6 -0.16 1.88 14.66
CA PHE A 6 -1.00 1.04 13.81
C PHE A 6 -0.61 1.14 12.33
N VAL A 7 -0.35 2.35 11.82
CA VAL A 7 0.10 2.55 10.43
C VAL A 7 1.48 1.96 10.19
N LYS A 8 2.38 1.93 11.18
CA LYS A 8 3.69 1.28 11.05
C LYS A 8 3.58 -0.22 10.77
N PHE A 9 2.54 -0.87 11.29
CA PHE A 9 2.26 -2.29 11.03
C PHE A 9 1.22 -2.51 9.91
N SER A 10 0.80 -1.46 9.20
CA SER A 10 -0.23 -1.53 8.15
C SER A 10 0.03 -2.61 7.11
N TRP A 11 1.28 -2.69 6.60
CA TRP A 11 1.65 -3.71 5.63
C TRP A 11 1.46 -5.14 6.16
N GLY A 12 1.81 -5.37 7.44
CA GLY A 12 1.60 -6.66 8.10
C GLY A 12 0.13 -7.04 8.20
N TRP A 13 -0.75 -6.07 8.52
CA TRP A 13 -2.19 -6.31 8.56
C TRP A 13 -2.77 -6.63 7.18
N ASN A 14 -2.29 -5.96 6.12
CA ASN A 14 -2.70 -6.25 4.75
C ASN A 14 -2.33 -7.69 4.35
N LEU A 15 -1.07 -8.09 4.60
CA LEU A 15 -0.60 -9.45 4.28
C LEU A 15 -1.35 -10.51 5.09
N LEU A 16 -1.57 -10.26 6.39
CA LEU A 16 -2.29 -11.16 7.28
C LEU A 16 -3.71 -11.47 6.78
N LEU A 17 -4.40 -10.50 6.18
CA LEU A 17 -5.76 -10.69 5.66
C LEU A 17 -5.79 -11.16 4.21
N LEU A 18 -4.91 -10.64 3.34
CA LEU A 18 -4.91 -10.96 1.91
C LEU A 18 -4.40 -12.38 1.62
N LEU A 19 -3.37 -12.86 2.32
CA LEU A 19 -2.82 -14.20 2.09
C LEU A 19 -3.85 -15.33 2.31
N PRO A 20 -4.55 -15.42 3.47
CA PRO A 20 -5.57 -16.46 3.66
C PRO A 20 -6.76 -16.27 2.73
N PHE A 21 -7.13 -15.02 2.40
CA PHE A 21 -8.20 -14.74 1.43
C PHE A 21 -7.86 -15.28 0.03
N ILE A 22 -6.66 -15.00 -0.49
CA ILE A 22 -6.19 -15.51 -1.79
C ILE A 22 -6.13 -17.04 -1.78
N TYR A 23 -5.60 -17.64 -0.71
CA TYR A 23 -5.49 -19.08 -0.57
C TYR A 23 -6.85 -19.77 -0.64
N LEU A 24 -7.83 -19.29 0.14
CA LEU A 24 -9.17 -19.87 0.19
C LEU A 24 -9.98 -19.59 -1.06
N SER A 25 -9.89 -18.38 -1.60
CA SER A 25 -10.51 -18.01 -2.88
C SER A 25 -10.04 -18.93 -4.00
N ASN A 26 -8.75 -19.24 -4.06
CA ASN A 26 -8.20 -20.16 -5.05
C ASN A 26 -8.59 -21.63 -4.81
N SER A 27 -8.78 -22.05 -3.55
CA SER A 27 -9.17 -23.42 -3.24
C SER A 27 -10.49 -23.84 -3.94
N TYR A 28 -11.37 -22.89 -4.26
CA TYR A 28 -12.60 -23.13 -5.00
C TYR A 28 -12.39 -23.39 -6.49
N ASN A 29 -11.40 -22.72 -7.12
CA ASN A 29 -11.17 -22.82 -8.56
C ASN A 29 -9.95 -23.70 -8.94
N ARG A 30 -9.26 -24.28 -7.94
CA ARG A 30 -8.08 -25.19 -8.02
C ARG A 30 -7.00 -24.79 -9.05
N ASN A 31 -6.93 -23.51 -9.45
CA ASN A 31 -5.99 -23.08 -10.47
C ASN A 31 -4.70 -22.58 -9.81
N LEU A 32 -3.69 -23.45 -9.76
CA LEU A 32 -2.40 -23.12 -9.14
C LEU A 32 -1.76 -21.89 -9.79
N THR A 33 -1.89 -21.74 -11.11
CA THR A 33 -1.37 -20.58 -11.84
C THR A 33 -1.97 -19.28 -11.33
N PHE A 34 -3.27 -19.27 -11.03
CA PHE A 34 -3.95 -18.10 -10.47
C PHE A 34 -3.44 -17.76 -9.06
N ALA A 35 -3.27 -18.75 -8.18
CA ALA A 35 -2.69 -18.51 -6.86
C ALA A 35 -1.26 -17.94 -6.95
N PHE A 36 -0.40 -18.52 -7.80
CA PHE A 36 0.97 -18.00 -7.98
C PHE A 36 0.97 -16.58 -8.52
N GLN A 37 0.08 -16.26 -9.45
CA GLN A 37 -0.12 -14.92 -9.98
C GLN A 37 -0.51 -13.91 -8.88
N ARG A 38 -1.46 -14.27 -8.00
CA ARG A 38 -1.86 -13.40 -6.87
C ARG A 38 -0.76 -13.26 -5.81
N LEU A 39 -0.02 -14.33 -5.52
CA LEU A 39 1.12 -14.26 -4.61
C LEU A 39 2.24 -13.40 -5.20
N ALA A 40 2.51 -13.53 -6.50
CA ALA A 40 3.48 -12.69 -7.19
C ALA A 40 3.06 -11.21 -7.18
N SER A 41 1.76 -10.89 -7.31
CA SER A 41 1.28 -9.52 -7.21
C SER A 41 1.53 -8.91 -5.81
N LEU A 42 1.38 -9.69 -4.74
CA LEU A 42 1.71 -9.26 -3.37
C LEU A 42 3.21 -9.06 -3.15
N VAL A 43 4.05 -9.92 -3.73
CA VAL A 43 5.52 -9.76 -3.69
C VAL A 43 5.93 -8.47 -4.40
N VAL A 44 5.40 -8.22 -5.59
CA VAL A 44 5.60 -6.97 -6.33
C VAL A 44 5.14 -5.78 -5.49
N ALA A 45 3.96 -5.86 -4.88
CA ALA A 45 3.43 -4.77 -4.08
C ALA A 45 4.31 -4.47 -2.85
N THR A 46 4.88 -5.52 -2.25
CA THR A 46 5.83 -5.39 -1.12
C THR A 46 7.13 -4.73 -1.57
N ALA A 47 7.65 -5.12 -2.74
CA ALA A 47 8.85 -4.53 -3.31
C ALA A 47 8.65 -3.04 -3.65
N ILE A 48 7.50 -2.68 -4.21
CA ILE A 48 7.15 -1.28 -4.52
C ILE A 48 7.05 -0.46 -3.24
N TRP A 49 6.30 -0.95 -2.25
CA TRP A 49 6.17 -0.28 -0.96
C TRP A 49 7.55 -0.02 -0.34
N TYR A 50 8.38 -1.05 -0.22
CA TYR A 50 9.73 -0.96 0.35
C TYR A 50 10.59 0.05 -0.41
N SER A 51 10.64 -0.07 -1.74
CA SER A 51 11.43 0.83 -2.60
C SER A 51 11.00 2.28 -2.47
N CYS A 52 9.69 2.56 -2.51
CA CYS A 52 9.17 3.92 -2.34
C CYS A 52 9.52 4.49 -0.96
N THR A 53 9.39 3.71 0.12
CA THR A 53 9.75 4.19 1.46
C THR A 53 11.23 4.50 1.59
N GLU A 54 12.11 3.65 1.04
CA GLU A 54 13.56 3.90 1.03
C GLU A 54 13.91 5.15 0.20
N ILE A 55 13.25 5.35 -0.94
CA ILE A 55 13.41 6.56 -1.76
C ILE A 55 12.99 7.81 -0.97
N PHE A 56 11.91 7.77 -0.19
CA PHE A 56 11.50 8.91 0.63
C PHE A 56 12.54 9.25 1.70
N PHE A 57 13.07 8.24 2.38
CA PHE A 57 14.16 8.44 3.34
C PHE A 57 15.43 8.99 2.66
N TYR A 58 15.75 8.50 1.47
CA TYR A 58 16.89 8.99 0.71
C TYR A 58 16.71 10.46 0.31
N ILE A 59 15.56 10.83 -0.24
CA ILE A 59 15.23 12.21 -0.62
C ILE A 59 15.33 13.14 0.59
N GLU A 60 14.77 12.75 1.73
CA GLU A 60 14.83 13.57 2.95
C GLU A 60 16.28 13.79 3.41
N ASN A 61 17.14 12.77 3.32
CA ASN A 61 18.55 12.89 3.71
C ASN A 61 19.37 13.76 2.73
N VAL A 62 19.03 13.76 1.45
CA VAL A 62 19.76 14.54 0.43
C VAL A 62 19.34 16.02 0.44
N ILE A 63 18.04 16.29 0.59
CA ILE A 63 17.51 17.66 0.53
C ILE A 63 17.62 18.37 1.89
N GLY A 64 17.63 17.62 2.99
CA GLY A 64 17.59 18.20 4.31
C GLY A 64 18.89 18.90 4.74
N VAL A 65 18.72 19.89 5.60
CA VAL A 65 19.78 20.72 6.15
C VAL A 65 19.78 20.59 7.68
N CYS A 66 20.99 20.45 8.25
CA CYS A 66 21.18 20.40 9.69
C CYS A 66 21.48 21.80 10.25
N TYR A 67 20.68 22.26 11.21
CA TYR A 67 20.85 23.53 11.90
C TYR A 67 21.34 23.32 13.33
N GLY A 68 22.46 23.95 13.67
CA GLY A 68 23.04 23.96 15.01
C GLY A 68 22.43 24.99 15.95
N ASP A 69 23.00 25.11 17.16
CA ASP A 69 22.69 26.20 18.08
C ASP A 69 23.01 27.55 17.41
N MET A 70 22.06 28.47 17.43
CA MET A 70 22.01 29.73 16.66
C MET A 70 21.70 29.63 15.15
N GLN A 71 21.01 28.57 14.69
CA GLN A 71 20.61 28.42 13.27
C GLN A 71 21.79 28.43 12.27
N THR A 72 22.98 28.05 12.74
CA THR A 72 24.14 27.90 11.87
C THR A 72 24.03 26.60 11.08
N VAL A 73 24.26 26.67 9.77
CA VAL A 73 24.23 25.49 8.89
C VAL A 73 25.46 24.64 9.15
N GLN A 74 25.27 23.34 9.42
CA GLN A 74 26.37 22.43 9.74
C GLN A 74 26.72 21.54 8.53
N ASP A 75 27.64 22.03 7.69
CA ASP A 75 28.04 21.40 6.42
C ASP A 75 28.69 20.00 6.55
N GLY A 76 29.14 19.63 7.75
CA GLY A 76 29.76 18.32 8.03
C GLY A 76 28.79 17.20 8.41
N LEU A 77 27.52 17.51 8.65
CA LEU A 77 26.50 16.56 9.14
C LEU A 77 25.46 16.26 8.06
N SER A 78 25.86 15.48 7.06
CA SER A 78 25.06 15.15 5.87
C SER A 78 23.95 14.10 6.08
N SER A 79 23.55 13.81 7.32
CA SER A 79 22.50 12.82 7.61
C SER A 79 21.64 13.24 8.79
N LYS A 80 20.33 13.04 8.64
CA LYS A 80 19.32 13.26 9.68
C LYS A 80 19.66 12.56 10.99
N ALA A 81 20.19 11.33 10.92
CA ALA A 81 20.58 10.56 12.10
C ALA A 81 21.73 11.24 12.86
N LYS A 82 22.81 11.60 12.15
CA LYS A 82 23.97 12.27 12.76
C LYS A 82 23.60 13.65 13.33
N CYS A 83 22.77 14.40 12.61
CA CYS A 83 22.25 15.69 13.05
C CYS A 83 21.48 15.58 14.37
N LYS A 84 20.53 14.65 14.46
CA LYS A 84 19.76 14.44 15.69
C LYS A 84 20.60 13.90 16.84
N THR A 85 21.56 13.02 16.58
CA THR A 85 22.46 12.51 17.63
C THR A 85 23.35 13.61 18.19
N ALA A 86 23.72 14.61 17.39
CA ALA A 86 24.46 15.78 17.85
C ALA A 86 23.59 16.82 18.59
N GLY A 87 22.28 16.58 18.75
CA GLY A 87 21.35 17.50 19.41
C GLY A 87 20.83 18.63 18.51
N PHE A 88 21.08 18.56 17.21
CA PHE A 88 20.74 19.59 16.24
C PHE A 88 19.36 19.35 15.58
N PHE A 89 18.81 20.42 15.00
CA PHE A 89 17.53 20.38 14.30
C PHE A 89 17.74 20.06 12.81
N TRP A 90 16.96 19.11 12.29
CA TRP A 90 16.99 18.75 10.87
C TRP A 90 15.74 19.27 10.18
N GLU A 91 15.92 20.17 9.21
CA GLU A 91 14.85 20.64 8.33
C GLU A 91 15.00 19.94 6.98
N GLY A 92 14.00 19.17 6.58
CA GLY A 92 14.06 18.45 5.32
C GLY A 92 12.68 18.28 4.71
N PHE A 93 12.67 18.00 3.40
CA PHE A 93 11.43 17.69 2.69
C PHE A 93 11.01 16.24 2.95
N ASP A 94 10.10 16.04 3.90
CA ASP A 94 9.60 14.72 4.30
C ASP A 94 8.31 14.38 3.52
N ILE A 95 8.41 13.51 2.51
CA ILE A 95 7.23 13.02 1.79
C ILE A 95 6.43 12.13 2.75
N SER A 96 5.11 12.35 2.84
CA SER A 96 4.28 11.59 3.77
C SER A 96 4.15 10.12 3.36
N GLY A 97 5.05 9.29 3.90
CA GLY A 97 5.01 7.84 3.75
C GLY A 97 3.71 7.22 4.29
N HIS A 98 3.07 7.87 5.27
CA HIS A 98 1.77 7.46 5.82
C HIS A 98 0.66 7.64 4.78
N CYS A 99 0.62 8.78 4.09
CA CYS A 99 -0.35 9.02 3.02
C CYS A 99 -0.14 8.04 1.85
N PHE A 100 1.12 7.78 1.50
CA PHE A 100 1.49 6.77 0.50
C PHE A 100 0.98 5.38 0.87
N ILE A 101 1.35 4.86 2.05
CA ILE A 101 1.00 3.48 2.43
C ILE A 101 -0.51 3.29 2.57
N LEU A 102 -1.24 4.29 3.07
CA LEU A 102 -2.69 4.20 3.29
C LEU A 102 -3.44 4.22 1.96
N SER A 103 -3.09 5.14 1.05
CA SER A 103 -3.70 5.20 -0.28
C SER A 103 -3.36 3.95 -1.11
N TYR A 104 -2.10 3.54 -1.12
CA TYR A 104 -1.64 2.36 -1.83
C TYR A 104 -2.29 1.07 -1.33
N SER A 105 -2.33 0.87 0.00
CA SER A 105 -2.96 -0.31 0.62
C SER A 105 -4.46 -0.38 0.32
N THR A 106 -5.17 0.75 0.38
CA THR A 106 -6.60 0.78 0.09
C THR A 106 -6.89 0.33 -1.33
N LEU A 107 -6.17 0.87 -2.31
CA LEU A 107 -6.34 0.51 -3.71
C LEU A 107 -5.95 -0.94 -4.00
N LEU A 108 -4.85 -1.41 -3.38
CA LEU A 108 -4.41 -2.80 -3.48
C LEU A 108 -5.50 -3.77 -2.97
N ILE A 109 -6.06 -3.51 -1.79
CA ILE A 109 -7.09 -4.36 -1.17
C ILE A 109 -8.35 -4.39 -2.04
N VAL A 110 -8.79 -3.24 -2.55
CA VAL A 110 -9.98 -3.16 -3.43
C VAL A 110 -9.83 -4.03 -4.67
N GLU A 111 -8.68 -3.97 -5.35
CA GLU A 111 -8.42 -4.81 -6.54
C GLU A 111 -8.33 -6.30 -6.17
N GLU A 112 -7.60 -6.66 -5.10
CA GLU A 112 -7.43 -8.07 -4.72
C GLU A 112 -8.72 -8.70 -4.17
N MET A 113 -9.72 -7.91 -3.76
CA MET A 113 -11.05 -8.40 -3.33
C MET A 113 -12.01 -8.70 -4.49
N VAL A 114 -11.74 -8.24 -5.71
CA VAL A 114 -12.60 -8.45 -6.89
C VAL A 114 -13.05 -9.91 -7.11
N PRO A 115 -12.20 -10.95 -6.92
CA PRO A 115 -12.61 -12.34 -7.10
C PRO A 115 -13.79 -12.78 -6.21
N MET A 116 -14.03 -12.08 -5.09
CA MET A 116 -15.15 -12.39 -4.18
C MET A 116 -16.50 -12.29 -4.89
N LEU A 117 -16.69 -11.31 -5.78
CA LEU A 117 -17.95 -11.12 -6.49
C LEU A 117 -18.33 -12.38 -7.29
N HIS A 118 -17.37 -12.96 -7.99
CA HIS A 118 -17.55 -14.18 -8.75
C HIS A 118 -17.87 -15.37 -7.83
N LEU A 119 -17.18 -15.50 -6.69
CA LEU A 119 -17.45 -16.57 -5.73
C LEU A 119 -18.84 -16.48 -5.12
N VAL A 120 -19.31 -15.27 -4.79
CA VAL A 120 -20.66 -15.05 -4.24
C VAL A 120 -21.74 -15.45 -5.24
N GLN A 121 -21.52 -15.19 -6.53
CA GLN A 121 -22.48 -15.52 -7.60
C GLN A 121 -22.53 -17.01 -7.93
N HIS A 122 -21.38 -17.69 -8.00
CA HIS A 122 -21.31 -19.08 -8.45
C HIS A 122 -21.40 -20.13 -7.33
N TYR A 123 -20.99 -19.78 -6.10
CA TYR A 123 -20.91 -20.74 -4.99
C TYR A 123 -21.82 -20.33 -3.83
N LYS A 124 -23.01 -20.94 -3.78
CA LYS A 124 -24.01 -20.72 -2.73
C LYS A 124 -23.59 -21.27 -1.35
N ASN A 125 -22.87 -22.39 -1.33
CA ASN A 125 -22.38 -23.06 -0.11
C ASN A 125 -20.87 -22.79 0.11
N ARG A 126 -20.49 -21.53 0.29
CA ARG A 126 -19.12 -21.11 0.60
C ARG A 126 -18.86 -21.12 2.12
N PRO A 127 -17.61 -21.12 2.59
CA PRO A 127 -17.31 -21.23 4.01
C PRO A 127 -17.53 -19.87 4.66
N THR A 128 -18.17 -19.84 5.82
CA THR A 128 -18.40 -18.60 6.59
C THR A 128 -17.09 -17.85 6.88
N PHE A 129 -15.98 -18.57 6.97
CA PHE A 129 -14.65 -17.99 7.16
C PHE A 129 -14.20 -17.09 5.99
N LEU A 130 -14.57 -17.41 4.74
CA LEU A 130 -14.26 -16.56 3.58
C LEU A 130 -15.05 -15.25 3.65
N ASP A 131 -16.33 -15.31 4.02
CA ASP A 131 -17.16 -14.11 4.22
C ASP A 131 -16.61 -13.24 5.36
N ALA A 132 -16.14 -13.86 6.45
CA ALA A 132 -15.50 -13.15 7.55
C ALA A 132 -14.20 -12.43 7.12
N LEU A 133 -13.36 -13.08 6.31
CA LEU A 133 -12.15 -12.46 5.74
C LEU A 133 -12.51 -11.30 4.81
N TYR A 134 -13.51 -11.46 3.95
CA TYR A 134 -13.97 -10.39 3.08
C TYR A 134 -14.50 -9.20 3.87
N LEU A 135 -15.27 -9.44 4.93
CA LEU A 135 -15.74 -8.39 5.84
C LEU A 135 -14.56 -7.69 6.53
N ALA A 136 -13.56 -8.44 7.00
CA ALA A 136 -12.36 -7.89 7.62
C ALA A 136 -11.53 -7.04 6.64
N LEU A 137 -11.39 -7.47 5.38
CA LEU A 137 -10.71 -6.71 4.33
C LEU A 137 -11.44 -5.39 3.98
N ASN A 138 -12.77 -5.41 3.93
CA ASN A 138 -13.54 -4.18 3.76
C ASN A 138 -13.40 -3.25 4.98
N ALA A 139 -13.47 -3.82 6.19
CA ALA A 139 -13.31 -3.05 7.42
C ALA A 139 -11.93 -2.39 7.49
N ILE A 140 -10.85 -3.11 7.16
CA ILE A 140 -9.50 -2.54 7.19
C ILE A 140 -9.32 -1.47 6.11
N ALA A 141 -9.91 -1.64 4.92
CA ALA A 141 -9.88 -0.61 3.88
C ALA A 141 -10.59 0.68 4.33
N VAL A 142 -11.75 0.56 5.00
CA VAL A 142 -12.45 1.71 5.60
C VAL A 142 -11.59 2.37 6.69
N ILE A 143 -10.93 1.57 7.53
CA ILE A 143 -9.99 2.08 8.54
C ILE A 143 -8.83 2.85 7.88
N TRP A 144 -8.30 2.37 6.75
CA TRP A 144 -7.24 3.07 6.02
C TRP A 144 -7.70 4.41 5.46
N VAL A 145 -8.89 4.47 4.87
CA VAL A 145 -9.49 5.73 4.39
C VAL A 145 -9.72 6.69 5.56
N TRP A 146 -10.23 6.19 6.69
CA TRP A 146 -10.45 6.99 7.89
C TRP A 146 -9.12 7.54 8.44
N MET A 147 -8.08 6.70 8.56
CA MET A 147 -6.76 7.13 9.03
C MET A 147 -6.11 8.13 8.06
N PHE A 148 -6.35 7.99 6.76
CA PHE A 148 -5.91 8.96 5.77
C PHE A 148 -6.58 10.32 6.01
N ALA A 149 -7.90 10.34 6.22
CA ALA A 149 -8.65 11.56 6.53
C ALA A 149 -8.20 12.21 7.85
N CYS A 150 -7.93 11.42 8.90
CA CYS A 150 -7.32 11.96 10.11
C CYS A 150 -5.94 12.57 9.80
N THR A 151 -5.10 11.88 9.03
CA THR A 151 -3.76 12.38 8.66
C THR A 151 -3.85 13.64 7.78
N SER A 152 -4.90 13.81 6.98
CA SER A 152 -5.09 15.02 6.17
C SER A 152 -5.48 16.24 7.02
N VAL A 153 -6.23 16.05 8.11
CA VAL A 153 -6.69 17.16 8.99
C VAL A 153 -5.60 17.65 9.95
N TYR A 154 -4.76 16.76 10.49
CA TYR A 154 -3.87 17.10 11.62
C TYR A 154 -2.48 17.66 11.26
N PHE A 155 -2.09 17.69 9.99
CA PHE A 155 -0.75 18.12 9.56
C PHE A 155 -0.82 19.33 8.62
N HIS A 156 0.13 20.26 8.72
CA HIS A 156 0.04 21.55 8.04
C HIS A 156 0.52 21.53 6.57
N ASP A 157 1.46 20.65 6.21
CA ASP A 157 2.05 20.61 4.86
C ASP A 157 1.20 19.80 3.87
N MET A 158 0.45 20.50 3.02
CA MET A 158 -0.43 19.87 2.02
C MET A 158 0.34 19.20 0.87
N ILE A 159 1.48 19.78 0.46
CA ILE A 159 2.27 19.29 -0.68
C ILE A 159 2.87 17.91 -0.38
N GLN A 160 3.46 17.73 0.80
CA GLN A 160 4.06 16.47 1.23
C GLN A 160 3.05 15.32 1.27
N LYS A 161 1.79 15.62 1.61
CA LYS A 161 0.68 14.66 1.58
C LYS A 161 0.22 14.33 0.18
N PHE A 162 0.07 15.36 -0.66
CA PHE A 162 -0.33 15.20 -2.05
C PHE A 162 0.67 14.30 -2.77
N LEU A 163 1.97 14.57 -2.67
CA LEU A 163 3.00 13.73 -3.28
C LEU A 163 2.96 12.28 -2.80
N GLY A 164 2.86 12.05 -1.48
CA GLY A 164 2.73 10.68 -0.96
C GLY A 164 1.51 9.96 -1.53
N THR A 165 0.36 10.63 -1.60
CA THR A 165 -0.89 10.08 -2.13
C THR A 165 -0.79 9.81 -3.64
N SER A 166 -0.27 10.77 -4.41
CA SER A 166 -0.08 10.66 -5.85
C SER A 166 0.86 9.50 -6.19
N LEU A 167 1.93 9.29 -5.42
CA LEU A 167 2.83 8.16 -5.61
C LEU A 167 2.15 6.83 -5.27
N GLY A 168 1.24 6.79 -4.29
CA GLY A 168 0.45 5.60 -3.97
C GLY A 168 -0.50 5.25 -5.11
N VAL A 169 -1.24 6.24 -5.61
CA VAL A 169 -2.14 6.08 -6.77
C VAL A 169 -1.36 5.71 -8.03
N LEU A 170 -0.24 6.37 -8.30
CA LEU A 170 0.60 6.10 -9.46
C LEU A 170 1.17 4.68 -9.41
N SER A 171 1.66 4.24 -8.25
CA SER A 171 2.17 2.89 -8.05
C SER A 171 1.10 1.84 -8.35
N TRP A 172 -0.12 2.05 -7.86
CA TRP A 172 -1.26 1.19 -8.18
C TRP A 172 -1.62 1.23 -9.67
N TYR A 173 -1.65 2.42 -10.29
CA TYR A 173 -2.01 2.57 -11.69
C TYR A 173 -1.00 1.85 -12.59
N LEU A 174 0.29 2.03 -12.33
CA LEU A 174 1.37 1.38 -13.08
C LEU A 174 1.31 -0.15 -12.94
N THR A 175 0.99 -0.68 -11.77
CA THR A 175 0.85 -2.13 -11.61
C THR A 175 -0.46 -2.63 -12.22
N TYR A 176 -1.61 -2.24 -11.69
CA TYR A 176 -2.90 -2.84 -12.05
C TYR A 176 -3.42 -2.38 -13.41
N LYS A 177 -3.20 -1.14 -13.83
CA LYS A 177 -3.77 -0.64 -15.10
C LYS A 177 -2.81 -0.73 -16.28
N PHE A 178 -1.50 -0.83 -16.04
CA PHE A 178 -0.51 -0.87 -17.11
C PHE A 178 0.26 -2.20 -17.19
N TRP A 179 0.97 -2.59 -16.13
CA TRP A 179 1.85 -3.76 -16.18
C TRP A 179 1.09 -5.09 -16.12
N TYR A 180 0.09 -5.20 -15.25
CA TYR A 180 -0.70 -6.43 -15.02
C TYR A 180 -1.57 -6.82 -16.23
N MET A 181 -1.70 -5.93 -17.22
CA MET A 181 -2.34 -6.20 -18.51
C MET A 181 -1.42 -6.96 -19.48
N LYS A 182 -0.11 -7.08 -19.20
CA LYS A 182 0.88 -7.70 -20.09
C LYS A 182 1.06 -9.19 -19.77
N PRO A 183 1.42 -10.03 -20.77
CA PRO A 183 1.54 -11.49 -20.58
C PRO A 183 2.66 -11.92 -19.62
N PHE A 184 3.70 -11.08 -19.44
CA PHE A 184 4.83 -11.35 -18.54
C PHE A 184 4.62 -10.82 -17.10
N SER A 185 3.38 -10.48 -16.74
CA SER A 185 3.06 -9.89 -15.44
C SER A 185 2.32 -10.91 -14.54
N PRO A 186 2.17 -10.60 -13.24
CA PRO A 186 1.27 -11.35 -12.35
C PRO A 186 -0.18 -11.44 -12.86
N GLY A 187 -0.58 -10.63 -13.85
CA GLY A 187 -1.94 -10.62 -14.37
C GLY A 187 -2.90 -9.82 -13.48
N LEU A 188 -4.15 -9.71 -13.91
CA LEU A 188 -5.22 -9.10 -13.13
C LEU A 188 -6.00 -10.13 -12.33
N PRO A 189 -6.63 -9.72 -11.21
CA PRO A 189 -7.75 -10.49 -10.67
C PRO A 189 -8.81 -10.68 -11.76
N PRO A 190 -9.53 -11.81 -11.79
CA PRO A 190 -10.53 -12.07 -12.82
C PRO A 190 -11.69 -11.10 -12.57
N TYR A 191 -11.75 -10.04 -13.39
CA TYR A 191 -12.92 -9.17 -13.46
C TYR A 191 -13.94 -9.83 -14.39
N GLN A 192 -15.23 -9.72 -14.07
CA GLN A 192 -16.32 -10.25 -14.89
C GLN A 192 -16.28 -9.62 -16.30
N SER A 193 -15.61 -10.27 -17.25
CA SER A 193 -15.79 -10.01 -18.66
C SER A 193 -15.49 -11.28 -19.45
N ASP A 194 -16.34 -12.30 -19.30
CA ASP A 194 -16.42 -13.39 -20.28
C ASP A 194 -17.82 -14.03 -20.32
N HIS A 195 -18.83 -13.21 -20.61
CA HIS A 195 -20.12 -13.70 -21.12
C HIS A 195 -20.75 -12.77 -22.17
N LYS A 196 -19.91 -12.17 -23.04
CA LYS A 196 -20.36 -11.53 -24.29
C LYS A 196 -19.40 -11.78 -25.45
N GLN A 197 -18.98 -13.01 -25.66
CA GLN A 197 -18.55 -13.48 -26.98
C GLN A 197 -19.03 -14.91 -27.18
N HIS A 198 -20.26 -15.06 -27.66
CA HIS A 198 -20.60 -15.96 -28.76
C HIS A 198 -21.91 -15.45 -29.35
N VAL A 199 -21.76 -14.84 -30.53
CA VAL A 199 -22.80 -14.59 -31.53
C VAL A 199 -23.37 -15.92 -31.99
#